data_AF-A0A842UDW1-F1
#
_entry.id   AF-A0A842UDW1-F1
#
_cell.length_a   1.000
_cell.length_b   1.000
_cell.length_c   1.000
_cell.angle_alpha   90.00
_cell.angle_beta   90.00
_cell.angle_gamma   90.00
#
_symmetry.space_group_name_H-M   'P 1'
#
loop_
_entity.id
_entity.type
_entity.pdbx_description
1 polymer ?
#
loop_
_entity_poly.entity_id
_entity_poly.type
_entity_poly.pdbx_seq_one_letter_code
_entity_poly.pdbx_strand_id
1 'polypeptide(L)'
;MGKRRDIRKSRRKKSLTELKEKKEAKKKELPSTYFQGILQIRNPNKKVLDFVRRQFEKSEHFIAKETKVRGGVDFYSSNNKFSKKVGKLLYEQFGGELKESAKLFTRDKLTGKNVYRVNILYRCPEFVKGDLVKVDNKTVKVQSMKKDMLKGIDIEHNKKVSIRTKGKTITKLE
;
A
#
# COMPACT_ATOMS: atom_id res chain seq x y z
N MET A 1 8.50 1.51 37.34
CA MET A 1 8.01 1.30 35.94
C MET A 1 8.87 1.94 34.82
N GLY A 2 9.96 2.68 35.09
CA GLY A 2 10.74 3.44 34.08
C GLY A 2 11.76 2.65 33.23
N LYS A 3 12.58 1.77 33.83
CA LYS A 3 13.74 1.14 33.16
C LYS A 3 13.41 0.32 31.90
N ARG A 4 12.23 -0.31 31.82
CA ARG A 4 11.82 -1.11 30.64
C ARG A 4 11.46 -0.25 29.40
N ARG A 5 11.07 1.01 29.58
CA ARG A 5 10.74 1.92 28.47
C ARG A 5 11.99 2.46 27.78
N ASP A 6 13.06 2.73 28.53
CA ASP A 6 14.31 3.27 27.98
C ASP A 6 15.13 2.24 27.20
N ILE A 7 15.18 0.98 27.67
CA ILE A 7 15.86 -0.11 26.94
C ILE A 7 15.19 -0.37 25.58
N ARG A 8 13.85 -0.31 25.51
CA ARG A 8 13.09 -0.45 24.25
C ARG A 8 13.34 0.72 23.29
N LYS A 9 13.42 1.96 23.80
CA LYS A 9 13.74 3.14 22.98
C LYS A 9 15.17 3.08 22.43
N SER A 10 16.14 2.66 23.24
CA SER A 10 17.54 2.48 22.84
C SER A 10 17.70 1.40 21.76
N ARG A 11 17.13 0.19 21.96
CA ARG A 11 17.13 -0.89 20.95
C ARG A 11 16.48 -0.48 19.64
N ARG A 12 15.36 0.24 19.69
CA ARG A 12 14.65 0.71 18.50
C ARG A 12 15.43 1.78 17.73
N LYS A 13 16.13 2.69 18.42
CA LYS A 13 17.03 3.65 17.78
C LYS A 13 18.18 2.93 17.09
N LYS A 14 18.85 2.00 17.77
CA LYS A 14 19.97 1.20 17.20
C LYS A 14 19.55 0.44 15.93
N SER A 15 18.37 -0.19 15.94
CA SER A 15 17.85 -0.89 14.76
C SER A 15 17.53 0.03 13.57
N LEU A 16 17.14 1.28 13.83
CA LEU A 16 16.82 2.24 12.77
C LEU A 16 18.08 2.83 12.13
N THR A 17 19.17 3.00 12.89
CA THR A 17 20.48 3.39 12.35
C THR A 17 21.05 2.30 11.45
N GLU A 18 21.03 1.04 11.89
CA GLU A 18 21.50 -0.11 11.10
C GLU A 18 20.70 -0.26 9.78
N LEU A 19 19.39 -0.02 9.81
CA LEU A 19 18.54 -0.01 8.60
C LEU A 19 18.93 1.10 7.63
N LYS A 20 19.22 2.31 8.13
CA LYS A 20 19.66 3.43 7.32
C LYS A 20 21.00 3.15 6.66
N GLU A 21 21.97 2.62 7.40
CA GLU A 21 23.30 2.26 6.88
C GLU A 21 23.20 1.20 5.77
N LYS A 22 22.42 0.13 5.98
CA LYS A 22 22.17 -0.90 4.95
C LYS A 22 21.52 -0.33 3.69
N LYS A 23 20.57 0.58 3.87
CA LYS A 23 19.86 1.24 2.78
C LYS A 23 20.80 2.14 1.98
N GLU A 24 21.66 2.90 2.64
CA GLU A 24 22.65 3.78 2.01
C GLU A 24 23.72 2.98 1.26
N ALA A 25 24.20 1.87 1.84
CA ALA A 25 25.12 0.96 1.17
C ALA A 25 24.52 0.38 -0.13
N LYS A 26 23.28 -0.15 -0.07
CA LYS A 26 22.56 -0.64 -1.26
C LYS A 26 22.34 0.45 -2.32
N LYS A 27 22.11 1.70 -1.90
CA LYS A 27 21.90 2.82 -2.82
C LYS A 27 23.19 3.24 -3.53
N LYS A 28 24.36 3.04 -2.92
CA LYS A 28 25.68 3.27 -3.54
C LYS A 28 26.05 2.20 -4.57
N GLU A 29 25.67 0.94 -4.32
CA GLU A 29 25.97 -0.19 -5.22
C GLU A 29 25.09 -0.22 -6.48
N LEU A 30 23.92 0.42 -6.45
CA LEU A 30 22.95 0.38 -7.54
C LEU A 30 22.92 1.72 -8.30
N PRO A 31 22.72 1.70 -9.63
CA PRO A 31 22.44 2.92 -10.38
C PRO A 31 21.27 3.68 -9.76
N SER A 32 21.33 5.01 -9.75
CA SER A 32 20.31 5.88 -9.16
C SER A 32 18.90 5.63 -9.73
N THR A 33 18.81 5.14 -10.96
CA THR A 33 17.57 4.80 -11.67
C THR A 33 17.13 3.35 -11.49
N TYR A 34 17.87 2.53 -10.76
CA TYR A 34 17.59 1.11 -10.63
C TYR A 34 16.30 0.84 -9.84
N PHE A 35 15.43 0.04 -10.43
CA PHE A 35 14.23 -0.46 -9.76
C PHE A 35 13.89 -1.87 -10.25
N GLN A 36 13.19 -2.60 -9.38
CA GLN A 36 12.60 -3.89 -9.70
C GLN A 36 11.07 -3.84 -9.63
N GLY A 37 10.50 -3.12 -8.67
CA GLY A 37 9.05 -3.00 -8.53
C GLY A 37 8.53 -1.61 -8.92
N ILE A 38 7.32 -1.55 -9.47
CA ILE A 38 6.55 -0.31 -9.61
C ILE A 38 5.28 -0.48 -8.78
N LEU A 39 5.14 0.33 -7.73
CA LEU A 39 3.92 0.40 -6.93
C LEU A 39 3.10 1.61 -7.41
N GLN A 40 2.03 1.31 -8.12
CA GLN A 40 1.14 2.26 -8.78
C GLN A 40 -0.07 2.52 -7.91
N ILE A 41 -0.14 3.68 -7.27
CA ILE A 41 -1.28 4.08 -6.44
C ILE A 41 -2.21 4.96 -7.28
N ARG A 42 -3.50 4.60 -7.34
CA ARG A 42 -4.54 5.36 -8.05
C ARG A 42 -5.60 5.87 -7.07
N ASN A 43 -6.11 7.06 -7.37
CA ASN A 43 -7.00 7.86 -6.52
C ASN A 43 -6.50 7.98 -5.07
N PRO A 44 -5.21 8.29 -4.84
CA PRO A 44 -4.63 8.29 -3.51
C PRO A 44 -5.26 9.33 -2.60
N ASN A 45 -5.49 8.94 -1.35
CA ASN A 45 -5.59 9.89 -0.24
C ASN A 45 -4.23 10.05 0.46
N LYS A 46 -4.05 11.15 1.20
CA LYS A 46 -2.79 11.45 1.91
C LYS A 46 -2.36 10.31 2.85
N LYS A 47 -3.32 9.68 3.56
CA LYS A 47 -3.05 8.57 4.50
C LYS A 47 -2.41 7.37 3.81
N VAL A 48 -2.85 7.02 2.60
CA VAL A 48 -2.31 5.92 1.79
C VAL A 48 -0.89 6.24 1.32
N LEU A 49 -0.65 7.45 0.78
CA LEU A 49 0.69 7.84 0.33
C LEU A 49 1.70 7.86 1.48
N ASP A 50 1.30 8.43 2.62
CA ASP A 50 2.16 8.46 3.80
C ASP A 50 2.39 7.04 4.35
N PHE A 51 1.40 6.15 4.21
CA PHE A 51 1.60 4.74 4.58
C PHE A 51 2.68 4.08 3.74
N VAL A 52 2.63 4.25 2.42
CA VAL A 52 3.66 3.71 1.51
C VAL A 52 5.04 4.21 1.91
N ARG A 53 5.22 5.54 2.04
CA ARG A 53 6.50 6.13 2.43
C ARG A 53 7.03 5.58 3.76
N ARG A 54 6.17 5.50 4.77
CA ARG A 54 6.51 4.90 6.07
C ARG A 54 6.93 3.44 5.99
N GLN A 55 6.37 2.64 5.07
CA GLN A 55 6.82 1.26 4.88
C GLN A 55 8.26 1.22 4.37
N PHE A 56 8.59 2.07 3.38
CA PHE A 56 9.95 2.15 2.84
C PHE A 56 10.96 2.71 3.84
N GLU A 57 10.58 3.68 4.68
CA GLU A 57 11.42 4.20 5.77
C GLU A 57 11.77 3.13 6.81
N LYS A 58 10.84 2.20 7.07
CA LYS A 58 11.01 1.11 8.03
C LYS A 58 11.68 -0.14 7.43
N SER A 59 12.23 -0.03 6.23
CA SER A 59 12.84 -1.14 5.50
C SER A 59 14.23 -0.74 5.00
N GLU A 60 15.04 -1.76 4.70
CA GLU A 60 16.31 -1.60 3.98
C GLU A 60 16.13 -1.30 2.48
N HIS A 61 14.88 -1.26 1.99
CA HIS A 61 14.55 -0.98 0.59
C HIS A 61 14.24 0.51 0.40
N PHE A 62 14.39 1.00 -0.84
CA PHE A 62 14.26 2.41 -1.16
C PHE A 62 13.36 2.63 -2.38
N ILE A 63 12.82 3.85 -2.43
CA ILE A 63 12.13 4.39 -3.60
C ILE A 63 13.19 5.10 -4.44
N ALA A 64 13.47 4.58 -5.64
CA ALA A 64 14.41 5.18 -6.59
C ALA A 64 13.83 6.45 -7.23
N LYS A 65 12.52 6.44 -7.49
CA LYS A 65 11.79 7.55 -8.11
C LYS A 65 10.34 7.57 -7.64
N GLU A 66 9.79 8.76 -7.41
CA GLU A 66 8.35 9.00 -7.33
C GLU A 66 7.92 9.77 -8.57
N THR A 67 6.88 9.32 -9.26
CA THR A 67 6.33 10.02 -10.44
C THR A 67 4.85 10.26 -10.26
N LYS A 68 4.42 11.52 -10.32
CA LYS A 68 3.00 11.87 -10.36
C LYS A 68 2.44 11.54 -11.75
N VAL A 69 1.29 10.87 -11.79
CA VAL A 69 0.57 10.52 -13.02
C VAL A 69 -0.86 11.00 -12.92
N ARG A 70 -1.59 11.02 -14.04
CA ARG A 70 -3.02 11.37 -14.01
C ARG A 70 -3.77 10.41 -13.08
N GLY A 71 -4.38 10.97 -12.03
CA GLY A 71 -5.14 10.22 -11.04
C GLY A 71 -4.29 9.34 -10.10
N GLY A 72 -2.99 9.58 -9.95
CA GLY A 72 -2.17 8.73 -9.09
C GLY A 72 -0.69 9.09 -8.93
N VAL A 73 0.03 8.18 -8.28
CA VAL A 73 1.48 8.26 -8.06
C VAL A 73 2.09 6.88 -8.27
N ASP A 74 3.20 6.82 -9.00
CA ASP A 74 4.00 5.62 -9.21
C ASP A 74 5.29 5.70 -8.37
N PHE A 75 5.50 4.70 -7.52
CA PHE A 75 6.69 4.53 -6.68
C PHE A 75 7.57 3.44 -7.27
N TYR A 76 8.77 3.81 -7.73
CA TYR A 76 9.75 2.88 -8.27
C TYR A 76 10.59 2.31 -7.13
N SER A 77 10.41 1.04 -6.83
CA SER A 77 10.97 0.33 -5.68
C SER A 77 12.19 -0.50 -6.06
N SER A 78 13.20 -0.49 -5.20
CA SER A 78 14.41 -1.30 -5.38
C SER A 78 14.19 -2.81 -5.23
N ASN A 79 13.02 -3.28 -4.78
CA ASN A 79 12.78 -4.70 -4.53
C ASN A 79 11.36 -5.18 -4.89
N ASN A 80 11.29 -6.31 -5.62
CA ASN A 80 10.03 -6.93 -6.03
C ASN A 80 9.17 -7.45 -4.88
N LYS A 81 9.76 -8.26 -3.99
CA LYS A 81 9.04 -8.92 -2.89
C LYS A 81 8.48 -7.88 -1.92
N PHE A 82 9.26 -6.83 -1.67
CA PHE A 82 8.83 -5.73 -0.83
C PHE A 82 7.66 -4.96 -1.45
N SER A 83 7.70 -4.68 -2.76
CA SER A 83 6.59 -4.00 -3.45
C SER A 83 5.27 -4.77 -3.35
N LYS A 84 5.32 -6.11 -3.53
CA LYS A 84 4.16 -7.00 -3.32
C LYS A 84 3.66 -6.93 -1.88
N LYS A 85 4.57 -7.00 -0.91
CA LYS A 85 4.23 -6.89 0.52
C LYS A 85 3.51 -5.58 0.83
N VAL A 86 4.02 -4.44 0.33
CA VAL A 86 3.39 -3.13 0.55
C VAL A 86 2.01 -3.08 -0.11
N GLY A 87 1.85 -3.59 -1.33
CA GLY A 87 0.54 -3.69 -1.99
C GLY A 87 -0.48 -4.50 -1.19
N LYS A 88 -0.08 -5.66 -0.66
CA LYS A 88 -0.93 -6.50 0.20
C LYS A 88 -1.34 -5.78 1.48
N LEU A 89 -0.38 -5.13 2.15
CA LEU A 89 -0.66 -4.34 3.36
C LEU A 89 -1.62 -3.17 3.09
N LEU A 90 -1.49 -2.51 1.94
CA LEU A 90 -2.43 -1.47 1.52
C LEU A 90 -3.85 -2.02 1.39
N TYR A 91 -3.99 -3.15 0.69
CA TYR A 91 -5.28 -3.80 0.51
C TYR A 91 -5.89 -4.27 1.84
N GLU A 92 -5.08 -4.85 2.74
CA GLU A 92 -5.55 -5.31 4.05
C GLU A 92 -5.98 -4.14 4.96
N GLN A 93 -5.23 -3.04 4.95
CA GLN A 93 -5.48 -1.91 5.84
C GLN A 93 -6.56 -0.97 5.32
N PHE A 94 -6.60 -0.73 4.01
CA PHE A 94 -7.44 0.30 3.40
C PHE A 94 -8.52 -0.27 2.48
N GLY A 95 -8.51 -1.57 2.15
CA GLY A 95 -9.45 -2.16 1.20
C GLY A 95 -9.12 -1.79 -0.25
N GLY A 96 -10.12 -1.78 -1.13
CA GLY A 96 -9.96 -1.33 -2.52
C GLY A 96 -9.67 -2.46 -3.51
N GLU A 97 -8.90 -2.15 -4.56
CA GLU A 97 -8.50 -3.11 -5.60
C GLU A 97 -6.97 -3.23 -5.64
N LEU A 98 -6.48 -4.47 -5.68
CA LEU A 98 -5.07 -4.80 -5.86
C LEU A 98 -4.91 -5.71 -7.09
N LYS A 99 -4.02 -5.33 -7.99
CA LYS A 99 -3.61 -6.13 -9.16
C LYS A 99 -2.09 -6.25 -9.18
N GLU A 100 -1.62 -7.44 -9.49
CA GLU A 100 -0.19 -7.72 -9.61
C GLU A 100 0.12 -8.30 -10.99
N SER A 101 1.24 -7.88 -11.57
CA SER A 101 1.80 -8.52 -12.76
C SER A 101 3.33 -8.54 -12.66
N ALA A 102 3.95 -9.50 -13.34
CA ALA A 102 5.40 -9.63 -13.40
C ALA A 102 5.83 -9.81 -14.85
N LYS A 103 6.92 -9.15 -15.22
CA LYS A 103 7.55 -9.29 -16.54
C LYS A 103 9.01 -9.69 -16.36
N LEU A 104 9.47 -10.65 -17.15
CA LEU A 104 10.89 -10.97 -17.22
C LEU A 104 11.65 -9.75 -17.75
N PHE A 105 12.61 -9.24 -16.98
CA PHE A 105 13.40 -8.07 -17.38
C PHE A 105 14.72 -8.49 -18.01
N THR A 106 15.46 -9.38 -17.35
CA THR A 106 16.72 -9.92 -17.86
C THR A 106 17.03 -11.26 -17.21
N ARG A 107 18.08 -11.91 -17.67
CA ARG A 107 18.68 -13.07 -17.01
C ARG A 107 20.04 -12.66 -16.47
N ASP A 108 20.28 -12.93 -15.20
CA ASP A 108 21.58 -12.74 -14.59
C ASP A 108 22.60 -13.58 -15.33
N LYS A 109 23.62 -12.92 -15.89
CA LYS A 109 24.64 -13.56 -16.73
C LYS A 109 25.58 -14.47 -15.94
N LEU A 110 25.75 -14.21 -14.63
CA LEU A 110 26.63 -14.98 -13.76
C LEU A 110 25.89 -16.16 -13.15
N THR A 111 24.68 -15.92 -12.64
CA THR A 111 23.92 -16.96 -11.92
C THR A 111 22.92 -17.71 -12.78
N GLY A 112 22.67 -17.25 -14.01
CA GLY A 112 21.67 -17.80 -14.92
C GLY A 112 20.22 -17.61 -14.42
N LYS A 113 19.99 -16.82 -13.36
CA LYS A 113 18.66 -16.63 -12.76
C LYS A 113 17.86 -15.56 -13.48
N ASN A 114 16.57 -15.79 -13.63
CA ASN A 114 15.65 -14.81 -14.20
C ASN A 114 15.40 -13.64 -13.24
N VAL A 115 15.65 -12.42 -13.71
CA VAL A 115 15.38 -11.18 -13.00
C VAL A 115 14.08 -10.60 -13.53
N TYR A 116 13.06 -10.56 -12.67
CA TYR A 116 11.76 -10.01 -13.02
C TYR A 116 11.64 -8.55 -12.57
N ARG A 117 10.76 -7.80 -13.23
CA ARG A 117 10.17 -6.56 -12.70
C ARG A 117 8.70 -6.80 -12.40
N VAL A 118 8.19 -6.22 -11.32
CA VAL A 118 6.79 -6.37 -10.90
C VAL A 118 6.04 -5.05 -10.97
N ASN A 119 4.81 -5.07 -11.47
CA ASN A 119 3.89 -3.95 -11.41
C ASN A 119 2.78 -4.29 -10.42
N ILE A 120 2.63 -3.46 -9.40
CA ILE A 120 1.64 -3.58 -8.34
C ILE A 120 0.71 -2.38 -8.44
N LEU A 121 -0.50 -2.61 -8.92
CA LEU A 121 -1.52 -1.57 -9.05
C LEU A 121 -2.48 -1.63 -7.87
N TYR A 122 -2.55 -0.55 -7.12
CA TYR A 122 -3.49 -0.35 -6.04
C TYR A 122 -4.43 0.81 -6.36
N ARG A 123 -5.73 0.54 -6.41
CA ARG A 123 -6.76 1.60 -6.49
C ARG A 123 -7.38 1.79 -5.12
N CYS A 124 -7.24 3.01 -4.60
CA CYS A 124 -7.89 3.37 -3.34
C CYS A 124 -9.41 3.24 -3.49
N PRO A 125 -10.12 2.72 -2.48
CA PRO A 125 -11.57 2.72 -2.51
C PRO A 125 -12.11 4.14 -2.36
N GLU A 126 -13.28 4.38 -2.92
CA GLU A 126 -14.03 5.64 -2.73
C GLU A 126 -14.46 5.83 -1.27
N PHE A 127 -14.70 4.73 -0.56
CA PHE A 127 -15.15 4.72 0.84
C PHE A 127 -14.22 3.87 1.70
N VAL A 128 -13.89 4.36 2.89
CA VAL A 128 -13.04 3.65 3.87
C VAL A 128 -13.86 3.14 5.05
N LYS A 129 -13.30 2.19 5.79
CA LYS A 129 -13.92 1.68 7.02
C LYS A 129 -14.23 2.83 7.98
N GLY A 130 -15.47 2.86 8.47
CA GLY A 130 -15.99 3.88 9.38
C GLY A 130 -16.86 4.93 8.68
N ASP A 131 -16.73 5.09 7.37
CA ASP A 131 -17.55 6.03 6.60
C ASP A 131 -19.03 5.65 6.67
N LEU A 132 -19.91 6.66 6.75
CA LEU A 132 -21.34 6.51 6.53
C LEU A 132 -21.62 6.75 5.05
N VAL A 133 -22.32 5.82 4.42
CA VAL A 133 -22.71 5.97 3.02
C VAL A 133 -24.19 5.67 2.86
N LYS A 134 -24.84 6.44 1.98
CA LYS A 134 -26.17 6.14 1.49
C LYS A 134 -26.03 5.39 0.17
N VAL A 135 -26.51 4.15 0.13
CA VAL A 135 -26.58 3.32 -1.08
C VAL A 135 -28.04 3.14 -1.43
N ASP A 136 -28.48 3.74 -2.53
CA ASP A 136 -29.90 3.88 -2.88
C ASP A 136 -30.68 4.53 -1.70
N ASN A 137 -31.53 3.75 -1.03
CA ASN A 137 -32.32 4.17 0.13
C ASN A 137 -31.80 3.64 1.48
N LYS A 138 -30.62 3.00 1.53
CA LYS A 138 -30.08 2.42 2.77
C LYS A 138 -28.88 3.18 3.28
N THR A 139 -28.90 3.52 4.56
CA THR A 139 -27.76 4.13 5.25
C THR A 139 -26.88 3.05 5.86
N VAL A 140 -25.64 2.95 5.39
CA VAL A 140 -24.72 1.86 5.76
C VAL A 140 -23.42 2.42 6.30
N LYS A 141 -23.03 1.96 7.50
CA LYS A 141 -21.69 2.17 8.05
C LYS A 141 -20.71 1.18 7.44
N VAL A 142 -19.74 1.68 6.67
CA VAL A 142 -18.76 0.87 5.96
C VAL A 142 -17.86 0.12 6.95
N GLN A 143 -17.82 -1.19 6.85
CA GLN A 143 -16.84 -2.04 7.55
C GLN A 143 -15.67 -2.42 6.65
N SER A 144 -15.94 -2.71 5.38
CA SER A 144 -14.91 -3.00 4.38
C SER A 144 -15.45 -2.78 2.96
N MET A 145 -14.55 -2.49 2.02
CA MET A 145 -14.87 -2.30 0.61
C MET A 145 -13.90 -3.15 -0.21
N LYS A 146 -14.44 -4.12 -0.97
CA LYS A 146 -13.65 -5.01 -1.83
C LYS A 146 -14.16 -4.90 -3.26
N LYS A 147 -13.38 -4.28 -4.14
CA LYS A 147 -13.74 -4.04 -5.55
C LYS A 147 -15.11 -3.33 -5.66
N ASP A 148 -16.16 -4.09 -5.96
CA ASP A 148 -17.53 -3.58 -6.12
C ASP A 148 -18.46 -4.07 -5.00
N MET A 149 -17.92 -4.55 -3.88
CA MET A 149 -18.68 -5.11 -2.77
C MET A 149 -18.42 -4.31 -1.50
N LEU A 150 -19.46 -3.62 -1.04
CA LEU A 150 -19.49 -2.89 0.22
C LEU A 150 -20.06 -3.80 1.31
N LYS A 151 -19.30 -4.02 2.38
CA LYS A 151 -19.81 -4.69 3.59
C LYS A 151 -19.90 -3.69 4.71
N GLY A 152 -21.00 -3.71 5.44
CA GLY A 152 -21.25 -2.74 6.49
C GLY A 152 -22.37 -3.14 7.42
N ILE A 153 -22.77 -2.19 8.27
CA ILE A 153 -23.94 -2.29 9.13
C ILE A 153 -24.96 -1.28 8.64
N ASP A 154 -26.15 -1.75 8.30
CA ASP A 154 -27.33 -0.92 8.07
C ASP A 154 -27.71 -0.26 9.40
N ILE A 155 -27.75 1.07 9.43
CA ILE A 155 -27.96 1.83 10.68
C ILE A 155 -29.42 1.78 11.12
N GLU A 156 -30.36 1.71 10.19
CA GLU A 156 -31.79 1.71 10.50
C GLU A 156 -32.20 0.39 11.17
N HIS A 157 -31.62 -0.72 10.71
CA HIS A 157 -32.00 -2.06 11.18
C HIS A 157 -30.94 -2.75 12.04
N ASN A 158 -29.79 -2.10 12.24
CA ASN A 158 -28.59 -2.63 12.91
C ASN A 158 -28.16 -4.03 12.40
N LYS A 159 -28.34 -4.30 11.10
CA LYS A 159 -28.04 -5.59 10.46
C LYS A 159 -26.79 -5.51 9.60
N LYS A 160 -26.01 -6.59 9.57
CA LYS A 160 -24.88 -6.71 8.63
C LYS A 160 -25.42 -6.83 7.21
N VAL A 161 -24.89 -6.01 6.31
CA VAL A 161 -25.28 -6.00 4.90
C VAL A 161 -24.04 -6.11 4.01
N SER A 162 -24.22 -6.77 2.86
CA SER A 162 -23.24 -6.85 1.79
C SER A 162 -23.91 -6.38 0.51
N ILE A 163 -23.51 -5.21 0.01
CA ILE A 163 -24.15 -4.54 -1.13
C ILE A 163 -23.16 -4.44 -2.29
N ARG A 164 -23.57 -4.91 -3.47
CA ARG A 164 -22.80 -4.69 -4.69
C ARG A 164 -22.99 -3.24 -5.14
N THR A 165 -21.89 -2.49 -5.26
CA THR A 165 -21.86 -1.05 -5.54
C THR A 165 -21.93 -0.73 -7.04
N LYS A 166 -21.59 -1.70 -7.90
CA LYS A 166 -21.61 -1.52 -9.35
C LYS A 166 -23.04 -1.18 -9.83
N GLY A 167 -23.18 -0.02 -10.46
CA GLY A 167 -24.47 0.46 -11.01
C GLY A 167 -25.40 1.12 -9.99
N LYS A 168 -24.92 1.39 -8.77
CA LYS A 168 -25.68 2.09 -7.74
C LYS A 168 -25.14 3.49 -7.48
N THR A 169 -26.03 4.39 -7.09
CA THR A 169 -25.64 5.71 -6.60
C THR A 169 -25.22 5.59 -5.15
N ILE A 170 -23.99 5.99 -4.85
CA ILE A 170 -23.45 5.96 -3.49
C ILE A 170 -22.97 7.35 -3.11
N THR A 171 -23.54 7.87 -2.05
CA THR A 171 -23.18 9.17 -1.51
C THR A 171 -22.59 8.99 -0.12
N LYS A 172 -21.41 9.55 0.11
CA LYS A 172 -20.85 9.62 1.46
C LYS A 172 -21.63 10.66 2.26
N LEU A 173 -22.10 10.26 3.44
CA LEU A 173 -22.67 11.15 4.44
C LEU A 173 -21.53 11.54 5.37
N GLU A 174 -21.27 12.84 5.50
CA GLU A 174 -20.15 13.39 6.30
C GLU A 174 -20.27 13.08 7.79
#